data_AF-A0A7M3YMK6-F1
#
_entry.id   AF-A0A7M3YMK6-F1
#
_cell.length_a   1.000
_cell.length_b   1.000
_cell.length_c   1.000
_cell.angle_alpha   90.00
_cell.angle_beta   90.00
_cell.angle_gamma   90.00
#
_symmetry.space_group_name_H-M   'P 1'
#
loop_
_entity.id
_entity.type
_entity.pdbx_description
1 polymer ?
#
loop_
_entity_poly.entity_id
_entity_poly.type
_entity_poly.pdbx_seq_one_letter_code
_entity_poly.pdbx_strand_id
1 'polypeptide(L)'
;MNEKQPSPLAVHKDAWSQKDLLEGIIQRYIPIRSHVGGLWPTWEIEADQADEKLPELNSYLERLGWMARLQRGDVDQLTTIPLPHDQFPGSRIHIYMWTASLITLLLSALRWMENGRPSGGWFVESEFLDALIGFVFPVLFTLFLASYIQTRISAKLGVRTGHILPIPDPSVLLWLFSGLSTSFFIWPFGIFFIPTLPRMDARPWPDRKSLAWTSVSVPIVLLVSGFVFWTLGLILAPDAYLLTGEPYRANPPFLIELLSTAFDTSFQTTLDWGHPFFFAAGFLTLVGWLLMLPIPTFPGGRLLV
;
A
#
# COMPACT_ATOMS: atom_id res chain seq x y z
N MET A 1 67.35 -19.22 -17.02
CA MET A 1 66.20 -18.60 -16.31
C MET A 1 65.35 -19.72 -15.78
N ASN A 2 65.21 -19.84 -14.46
CA ASN A 2 64.41 -20.89 -13.82
C ASN A 2 63.02 -20.31 -13.60
N GLU A 3 62.05 -20.67 -14.45
CA GLU A 3 60.65 -20.29 -14.24
C GLU A 3 60.16 -20.98 -12.97
N LYS A 4 59.85 -20.20 -11.93
CA LYS A 4 59.19 -20.71 -10.73
C LYS A 4 57.83 -21.26 -11.15
N GLN A 5 57.71 -22.58 -11.14
CA GLN A 5 56.41 -23.24 -11.27
C GLN A 5 55.45 -22.67 -10.22
N PRO A 6 54.22 -22.29 -10.61
CA PRO A 6 53.25 -21.79 -9.66
C PRO A 6 52.91 -22.89 -8.66
N SER A 7 52.88 -22.52 -7.38
CA SER A 7 52.49 -23.41 -6.28
C SER A 7 51.14 -24.06 -6.60
N PRO A 8 50.98 -25.38 -6.44
CA PRO A 8 49.70 -26.03 -6.67
C PRO A 8 48.66 -25.44 -5.71
N LEU A 9 47.48 -25.09 -6.25
CA LEU A 9 46.34 -24.62 -5.46
C LEU A 9 45.98 -25.71 -4.44
N ALA A 10 46.02 -25.37 -3.15
CA ALA A 10 45.60 -26.27 -2.09
C ALA A 10 44.09 -26.51 -2.22
N VAL A 11 43.71 -27.71 -2.65
CA VAL A 11 42.32 -28.13 -2.74
C VAL A 11 41.85 -28.52 -1.34
N HIS A 12 40.80 -27.86 -0.85
CA HIS A 12 40.14 -28.27 0.40
C HIS A 12 39.60 -29.70 0.25
N LYS A 13 39.79 -30.53 1.29
CA LYS A 13 39.33 -31.94 1.30
C LYS A 13 37.82 -32.07 1.23
N ASP A 14 37.10 -31.11 1.80
CA ASP A 14 35.65 -31.12 1.89
C ASP A 14 35.04 -30.04 0.99
N ALA A 15 33.97 -30.41 0.28
CA ALA A 15 33.20 -29.46 -0.52
C ALA A 15 32.46 -28.49 0.41
N TRP A 16 32.55 -27.20 0.11
CA TRP A 16 31.84 -26.18 0.88
C TRP A 16 30.33 -26.38 0.74
N SER A 17 29.61 -26.34 1.86
CA SER A 17 28.17 -26.18 1.82
C SER A 17 27.82 -24.76 1.38
N GLN A 18 26.58 -24.55 0.95
CA GLN A 18 26.10 -23.21 0.60
C GLN A 18 26.21 -22.22 1.78
N LYS A 19 26.02 -22.72 3.01
CA LYS A 19 26.18 -21.91 4.21
C LYS A 19 27.63 -21.48 4.39
N ASP A 20 28.59 -22.40 4.21
CA ASP A 20 30.03 -22.11 4.35
C ASP A 20 30.51 -21.13 3.29
N LEU A 21 29.97 -21.25 2.06
CA LEU A 21 30.24 -20.30 0.98
C LEU A 21 29.75 -18.90 1.33
N LEU A 22 28.50 -18.76 1.76
CA LEU A 22 27.91 -17.47 2.11
C LEU A 22 28.64 -16.85 3.31
N GLU A 23 28.97 -17.65 4.31
CA GLU A 23 29.77 -17.22 5.45
C GLU A 23 31.15 -16.71 5.02
N GLY A 24 31.86 -17.47 4.19
CA GLY A 24 33.19 -17.09 3.69
C GLY A 24 33.16 -15.86 2.79
N ILE A 25 32.01 -15.50 2.21
CA ILE A 25 31.80 -14.22 1.52
C ILE A 25 31.58 -13.11 2.55
N ILE A 26 30.67 -13.30 3.51
CA ILE A 26 30.32 -12.29 4.53
C ILE A 26 31.53 -11.90 5.36
N GLN A 27 32.34 -12.87 5.82
CA GLN A 27 33.54 -12.62 6.65
C GLN A 27 34.57 -11.70 5.98
N ARG A 28 34.54 -11.57 4.64
CA ARG A 28 35.43 -10.63 3.91
C ARG A 28 35.03 -9.17 4.11
N TYR A 29 33.76 -8.93 4.41
CA TYR A 29 33.20 -7.59 4.60
C TYR A 29 33.01 -7.31 6.09
N ILE A 30 32.34 -8.23 6.82
CA ILE A 30 31.89 -8.02 8.20
C ILE A 30 32.35 -9.20 9.07
N PRO A 31 33.05 -8.95 10.20
CA PRO A 31 33.42 -10.00 11.14
C PRO A 31 32.19 -10.70 11.73
N ILE A 32 32.21 -12.03 11.68
CA ILE A 32 31.17 -12.89 12.25
C ILE A 32 31.61 -13.33 13.64
N ARG A 33 30.71 -13.21 14.62
CA ARG A 33 30.93 -13.66 16.00
C ARG A 33 30.44 -15.08 16.24
N SER A 34 29.20 -15.37 15.83
CA SER A 34 28.57 -16.64 16.13
C SER A 34 27.49 -17.01 15.09
N HIS A 35 27.08 -18.28 15.10
CA HIS A 35 25.95 -18.77 14.32
C HIS A 35 24.69 -18.80 15.16
N VAL A 36 23.64 -18.15 14.68
CA VAL A 36 22.32 -18.18 15.33
C VAL A 36 21.48 -19.38 14.85
N GLY A 37 21.70 -19.84 13.61
CA GLY A 37 20.87 -20.85 12.98
C GLY A 37 19.54 -20.28 12.46
N GLY A 38 18.60 -21.15 12.10
CA GLY A 38 17.29 -20.78 11.55
C GLY A 38 17.04 -21.31 10.14
N LEU A 39 15.88 -20.96 9.56
CA LEU A 39 15.50 -21.36 8.19
C LEU A 39 16.49 -20.81 7.14
N TRP A 40 16.95 -19.58 7.35
CA TRP A 40 17.91 -18.91 6.51
C TRP A 40 19.25 -18.77 7.23
N PRO A 41 20.39 -18.89 6.54
CA PRO A 41 21.70 -18.69 7.15
C PRO A 41 21.77 -17.32 7.84
N THR A 42 21.96 -17.36 9.16
CA THR A 42 21.95 -16.18 10.04
C THR A 42 23.13 -16.23 11.00
N TRP A 43 23.81 -15.10 11.11
CA TRP A 43 25.02 -14.93 11.91
C TRP A 43 24.89 -13.70 12.80
N GLU A 44 25.44 -13.78 14.00
CA GLU A 44 25.73 -12.59 14.81
C GLU A 44 27.00 -11.95 14.27
N ILE A 45 26.94 -10.65 14.04
CA ILE A 45 28.04 -9.88 13.47
C ILE A 45 28.53 -8.83 14.45
N GLU A 46 29.76 -8.38 14.22
CA GLU A 46 30.26 -7.19 14.89
C GLU A 46 29.63 -5.94 14.28
N ALA A 47 29.04 -5.10 15.14
CA ALA A 47 28.27 -3.92 14.73
C ALA A 47 29.11 -2.85 14.01
N ASP A 48 30.43 -2.85 14.26
CA ASP A 48 31.34 -1.82 13.78
C ASP A 48 31.45 -1.87 12.26
N GLN A 49 31.13 -0.75 11.60
CA GLN A 49 31.10 -0.58 10.14
C GLN A 49 30.11 -1.48 9.36
N ALA A 50 29.22 -2.21 10.04
CA ALA A 50 28.27 -3.10 9.36
C ALA A 50 27.36 -2.35 8.37
N ASP A 51 26.87 -1.16 8.72
CA ASP A 51 26.03 -0.35 7.83
C ASP A 51 26.80 0.16 6.60
N GLU A 52 28.08 0.48 6.77
CA GLU A 52 28.92 1.04 5.71
C GLU A 52 29.28 -0.03 4.67
N LYS A 53 29.50 -1.27 5.13
CA LYS A 53 29.92 -2.39 4.28
C LYS A 53 28.77 -3.23 3.73
N LEU A 54 27.56 -3.09 4.30
CA LEU A 54 26.38 -3.82 3.84
C LEU A 54 26.04 -3.56 2.36
N PRO A 55 26.11 -2.31 1.82
CA PRO A 55 25.89 -2.05 0.40
C PRO A 55 26.89 -2.79 -0.51
N GLU A 56 28.17 -2.83 -0.13
CA GLU A 56 29.20 -3.53 -0.91
C GLU A 56 28.99 -5.05 -0.89
N LEU A 57 28.70 -5.60 0.29
CA LEU A 57 28.35 -7.01 0.47
C LEU A 57 27.12 -7.38 -0.39
N ASN A 58 26.06 -6.57 -0.36
CA ASN A 58 24.86 -6.81 -1.14
C ASN A 58 25.11 -6.71 -2.65
N SER A 59 25.97 -5.80 -3.11
CA SER A 59 26.35 -5.74 -4.53
C SER A 59 27.05 -7.01 -5.00
N TYR A 60 27.84 -7.65 -4.14
CA TYR A 60 28.45 -8.94 -4.44
C TYR A 60 27.44 -10.09 -4.41
N LEU A 61 26.62 -10.17 -3.35
CA LEU A 61 25.62 -11.23 -3.17
C LEU A 61 24.55 -11.21 -4.27
N GLU A 62 24.17 -10.04 -4.77
CA GLU A 62 23.18 -9.89 -5.84
C GLU A 62 23.58 -10.67 -7.10
N ARG A 63 24.89 -10.70 -7.42
CA ARG A 63 25.44 -11.46 -8.56
C ARG A 63 25.27 -12.97 -8.41
N LEU A 64 25.10 -13.45 -7.18
CA LEU A 64 24.89 -14.85 -6.85
C LEU A 64 23.40 -15.18 -6.66
N GLY A 65 22.50 -14.20 -6.82
CA GLY A 65 21.07 -14.36 -6.51
C GLY A 65 20.78 -14.40 -5.01
N TRP A 66 21.60 -13.74 -4.19
CA TRP A 66 21.44 -13.64 -2.74
C TRP A 66 21.39 -12.17 -2.30
N MET A 67 20.92 -11.94 -1.08
CA MET A 67 21.04 -10.66 -0.39
C MET A 67 21.18 -10.88 1.11
N ALA A 68 21.86 -9.96 1.78
CA ALA A 68 22.00 -9.88 3.22
C ALA A 68 21.05 -8.83 3.79
N ARG A 69 20.34 -9.20 4.86
CA ARG A 69 19.49 -8.33 5.66
C ARG A 69 20.11 -8.15 7.04
N LEU A 70 20.36 -6.90 7.41
CA LEU A 70 20.84 -6.53 8.74
C LEU A 70 19.66 -6.25 9.66
N GLN A 71 19.61 -6.94 10.80
CA GLN A 71 18.62 -6.75 11.84
C GLN A 71 19.33 -6.24 13.10
N ARG A 72 18.93 -5.04 13.54
CA ARG A 72 19.45 -4.40 14.74
C ARG A 72 18.67 -4.87 15.97
N GLY A 73 19.37 -5.09 17.08
CA GLY A 73 18.80 -5.54 18.34
C GLY A 73 19.83 -5.46 19.47
N ASP A 74 19.66 -6.28 20.50
CA ASP A 74 20.69 -6.43 21.56
C ASP A 74 22.01 -6.99 20.99
N VAL A 75 21.89 -7.85 19.97
CA VAL A 75 23.00 -8.31 19.13
C VAL A 75 22.58 -8.13 17.69
N ASP A 76 23.48 -7.57 16.88
CA ASP A 76 23.21 -7.37 15.46
C ASP A 76 23.31 -8.68 14.69
N GLN A 77 22.27 -8.95 13.92
CA GLN A 77 22.15 -10.19 13.16
C GLN A 77 22.14 -9.90 11.67
N LEU A 78 22.87 -10.71 10.92
CA LEU A 78 22.88 -10.68 9.46
C LEU A 78 22.29 -11.99 8.94
N THR A 79 21.17 -11.89 8.22
CA THR A 79 20.50 -13.03 7.59
C THR A 79 20.66 -12.93 6.08
N THR A 80 21.16 -13.99 5.43
CA THR A 80 21.15 -14.07 3.96
C THR A 80 19.90 -14.78 3.46
N ILE A 81 19.20 -14.16 2.51
CA ILE A 81 18.02 -14.72 1.86
C ILE A 81 18.23 -14.75 0.34
N PRO A 82 17.60 -15.69 -0.38
CA PRO A 82 17.63 -15.69 -1.83
C PRO A 82 16.99 -14.41 -2.34
N LEU A 83 17.62 -13.80 -3.35
CA LEU A 83 17.08 -12.62 -3.99
C LEU A 83 15.74 -12.99 -4.65
N PRO A 84 14.65 -12.30 -4.32
CA PRO A 84 13.37 -12.68 -4.88
C PRO A 84 13.30 -12.43 -6.40
N HIS A 85 13.04 -13.49 -7.17
CA HIS A 85 12.81 -13.41 -8.61
C HIS A 85 11.30 -13.37 -8.93
N ASP A 86 10.94 -12.75 -10.07
CA ASP A 86 9.57 -12.72 -10.62
C ASP A 86 8.45 -12.30 -9.66
N GLN A 87 8.76 -11.41 -8.72
CA GLN A 87 7.81 -10.97 -7.70
C GLN A 87 6.64 -10.14 -8.25
N PHE A 88 6.77 -9.61 -9.47
CA PHE A 88 5.77 -8.71 -10.05
C PHE A 88 4.70 -9.52 -10.75
N PRO A 89 3.42 -9.34 -10.39
CA PRO A 89 2.36 -10.05 -11.08
C PRO A 89 2.25 -9.59 -12.55
N GLY A 90 1.74 -10.48 -13.40
CA GLY A 90 1.46 -10.14 -14.79
C GLY A 90 0.40 -9.04 -14.92
N SER A 91 0.50 -8.20 -15.96
CA SER A 91 -0.40 -7.05 -16.18
C SER A 91 -1.89 -7.41 -16.20
N ARG A 92 -2.23 -8.65 -16.59
CA ARG A 92 -3.62 -9.15 -16.64
C ARG A 92 -4.32 -9.08 -15.29
N ILE A 93 -3.64 -9.37 -14.18
CA ILE A 93 -4.29 -9.33 -12.85
C ILE A 93 -4.73 -7.91 -12.51
N HIS A 94 -3.93 -6.90 -12.88
CA HIS A 94 -4.30 -5.51 -12.66
C HIS A 94 -5.54 -5.16 -13.46
N ILE A 95 -5.62 -5.54 -14.74
CA ILE A 95 -6.79 -5.30 -15.57
C ILE A 95 -8.05 -5.92 -14.93
N TYR A 96 -7.98 -7.18 -14.50
CA TYR A 96 -9.13 -7.86 -13.90
C TYR A 96 -9.57 -7.21 -12.58
N MET A 97 -8.62 -6.91 -11.69
CA MET A 97 -8.93 -6.35 -10.37
C MET A 97 -9.43 -4.92 -10.43
N TRP A 98 -8.87 -4.10 -11.33
CA TRP A 98 -9.36 -2.73 -11.57
C TRP A 98 -10.75 -2.74 -12.20
N THR A 99 -11.02 -3.64 -13.16
CA THR A 99 -12.34 -3.77 -13.78
C THR A 99 -13.37 -4.26 -12.78
N ALA A 100 -13.04 -5.29 -11.99
CA ALA A 100 -13.94 -5.79 -10.95
C ALA A 100 -14.21 -4.73 -9.88
N SER A 101 -13.18 -3.98 -9.46
CA SER A 101 -13.34 -2.87 -8.51
C SER A 101 -14.21 -1.74 -9.06
N LEU A 102 -14.10 -1.43 -10.35
CA LEU A 102 -15.00 -0.47 -11.00
C LEU A 102 -16.46 -0.90 -10.88
N ILE A 103 -16.75 -2.18 -11.13
CA ILE A 103 -18.10 -2.73 -11.03
C ILE A 103 -18.59 -2.67 -9.58
N THR A 104 -17.79 -3.13 -8.61
CA THR A 104 -18.22 -3.15 -7.20
C THR A 104 -18.39 -1.75 -6.62
N LEU A 105 -17.49 -0.80 -6.94
CA LEU A 105 -17.66 0.61 -6.57
C LEU A 105 -18.96 1.20 -7.12
N LEU A 106 -19.28 0.90 -8.39
CA LEU A 106 -20.49 1.40 -9.03
C LEU A 106 -21.75 0.87 -8.34
N LEU A 107 -21.79 -0.42 -8.05
CA LEU A 107 -22.92 -1.05 -7.35
C LEU A 107 -23.08 -0.51 -5.92
N SER A 108 -21.98 -0.33 -5.19
CA SER A 108 -21.99 0.32 -3.87
C SER A 108 -22.53 1.74 -3.93
N ALA A 109 -22.10 2.54 -4.91
CA ALA A 109 -22.57 3.91 -5.08
C ALA A 109 -24.06 4.02 -5.39
N LEU A 110 -24.56 3.18 -6.32
CA LEU A 110 -25.99 3.16 -6.66
C LEU A 110 -26.84 2.85 -5.43
N ARG A 111 -26.40 1.88 -4.62
CA ARG A 111 -27.09 1.52 -3.38
C ARG A 111 -27.14 2.68 -2.38
N TRP A 112 -26.05 3.44 -2.27
CA TRP A 112 -25.97 4.56 -1.34
C TRP A 112 -26.81 5.76 -1.76
N MET A 113 -26.90 5.98 -3.06
CA MET A 113 -27.65 7.10 -3.62
C MET A 113 -29.16 6.85 -3.71
N GLU A 114 -29.63 5.61 -3.56
CA GLU A 114 -31.04 5.20 -3.75
C GLU A 114 -32.05 6.11 -3.02
N ASN A 115 -31.78 6.47 -1.75
CA ASN A 115 -32.67 7.32 -0.95
C ASN A 115 -32.21 8.79 -0.88
N GLY A 116 -30.96 9.04 -1.26
CA GLY A 116 -30.26 10.30 -1.04
C GLY A 116 -30.01 11.09 -2.31
N ARG A 117 -30.55 10.70 -3.47
CA ARG A 117 -30.32 11.40 -4.74
C ARG A 117 -31.49 12.33 -5.08
N PRO A 118 -31.23 13.58 -5.53
CA PRO A 118 -32.28 14.49 -5.98
C PRO A 118 -32.93 14.02 -7.29
N SER A 119 -34.17 14.43 -7.57
CA SER A 119 -34.97 13.97 -8.72
C SER A 119 -34.37 14.31 -10.11
N GLY A 120 -33.43 15.25 -10.19
CA GLY A 120 -32.64 15.57 -11.39
C GLY A 120 -31.20 15.06 -11.40
N GLY A 121 -30.77 14.39 -10.32
CA GLY A 121 -29.37 13.99 -10.10
C GLY A 121 -28.46 15.10 -9.60
N TRP A 122 -27.26 14.71 -9.19
CA TRP A 122 -26.21 15.60 -8.69
C TRP A 122 -25.48 16.32 -9.83
N PHE A 123 -25.12 15.57 -10.85
CA PHE A 123 -24.45 16.05 -12.07
C PHE A 123 -25.32 15.82 -13.30
N VAL A 124 -26.00 14.67 -13.35
CA VAL A 124 -26.75 14.20 -14.50
C VAL A 124 -27.96 13.37 -14.07
N GLU A 125 -29.00 13.34 -14.91
CA GLU A 125 -30.24 12.62 -14.64
C GLU A 125 -30.08 11.08 -14.57
N SER A 126 -29.03 10.52 -15.16
CA SER A 126 -28.74 9.08 -15.09
C SER A 126 -28.03 8.72 -13.80
N GLU A 127 -28.66 7.88 -12.97
CA GLU A 127 -28.10 7.38 -11.69
C GLU A 127 -26.71 6.73 -11.85
N PHE A 128 -26.52 5.95 -12.92
CA PHE A 128 -25.25 5.28 -13.20
C PHE A 128 -24.12 6.26 -13.50
N LEU A 129 -24.39 7.30 -14.29
CA LEU A 129 -23.39 8.31 -14.61
C LEU A 129 -23.12 9.22 -13.40
N ASP A 130 -24.15 9.50 -12.61
CA ASP A 130 -24.03 10.24 -11.35
C ASP A 130 -23.13 9.51 -10.35
N ALA A 131 -23.31 8.19 -10.21
CA ALA A 131 -22.49 7.32 -9.39
C ALA A 131 -21.04 7.30 -9.89
N LEU A 132 -20.89 7.21 -11.22
CA LEU A 132 -19.58 7.11 -11.85
C LEU A 132 -18.78 8.40 -11.66
N ILE A 133 -19.39 9.56 -11.90
CA ILE A 133 -18.75 10.87 -11.77
C ILE A 133 -18.53 11.23 -10.29
N GLY A 134 -19.53 10.98 -9.46
CA GLY A 134 -19.56 11.40 -8.07
C GLY A 134 -18.77 10.50 -7.11
N PHE A 135 -18.58 9.22 -7.42
CA PHE A 135 -17.93 8.27 -6.52
C PHE A 135 -16.84 7.45 -7.19
N VAL A 136 -17.19 6.69 -8.24
CA VAL A 136 -16.28 5.70 -8.83
C VAL A 136 -15.03 6.36 -9.40
N PHE A 137 -15.19 7.41 -10.20
CA PHE A 137 -14.10 8.13 -10.83
C PHE A 137 -13.20 8.81 -9.79
N PRO A 138 -13.71 9.61 -8.82
CA PRO A 138 -12.92 10.15 -7.71
C PRO A 138 -12.05 9.10 -7.01
N VAL A 139 -12.62 7.95 -6.66
CA VAL A 139 -11.91 6.88 -5.95
C VAL A 139 -10.84 6.25 -6.84
N LEU A 140 -11.20 5.75 -8.02
CA LEU A 140 -10.25 5.07 -8.91
C LEU A 140 -9.15 6.01 -9.43
N PHE A 141 -9.49 7.26 -9.74
CA PHE A 141 -8.51 8.27 -10.13
C PHE A 141 -7.50 8.52 -9.01
N THR A 142 -7.98 8.66 -7.77
CA THR A 142 -7.10 8.85 -6.61
C THR A 142 -6.21 7.64 -6.38
N LEU A 143 -6.73 6.41 -6.49
CA LEU A 143 -5.93 5.19 -6.37
C LEU A 143 -4.88 5.10 -7.47
N PHE A 144 -5.23 5.50 -8.70
CA PHE A 144 -4.31 5.51 -9.82
C PHE A 144 -3.19 6.53 -9.59
N LEU A 145 -3.55 7.73 -9.14
CA LEU A 145 -2.61 8.80 -8.79
C LEU A 145 -1.68 8.37 -7.64
N ALA A 146 -2.21 7.77 -6.57
CA ALA A 146 -1.43 7.25 -5.46
C ALA A 146 -0.44 6.17 -5.92
N SER A 147 -0.90 5.24 -6.77
CA SER A 147 -0.07 4.19 -7.38
C SER A 147 1.06 4.78 -8.23
N TYR A 148 0.74 5.79 -9.03
CA TYR A 148 1.72 6.47 -9.86
C TYR A 148 2.75 7.27 -9.04
N ILE A 149 2.29 8.01 -8.02
CA ILE A 149 3.19 8.77 -7.13
C ILE A 149 4.10 7.83 -6.35
N GLN A 150 3.57 6.74 -5.79
CA GLN A 150 4.35 5.73 -5.07
C GLN A 150 5.45 5.14 -5.95
N THR A 151 5.12 4.74 -7.18
CA THR A 151 6.10 4.16 -8.11
C THR A 151 7.17 5.17 -8.54
N ARG A 152 6.80 6.43 -8.72
CA ARG A 152 7.75 7.52 -9.01
C ARG A 152 8.68 7.82 -7.84
N ILE A 153 8.16 7.90 -6.61
CA ILE A 153 8.97 8.13 -5.41
C ILE A 153 9.94 6.97 -5.20
N SER A 154 9.44 5.74 -5.29
CA SER A 154 10.25 4.53 -5.16
C SER A 154 11.39 4.49 -6.18
N ALA A 155 11.09 4.78 -7.46
CA ALA A 155 12.09 4.77 -8.53
C ALA A 155 13.20 5.81 -8.30
N LYS A 156 12.86 7.00 -7.77
CA LYS A 156 13.85 8.01 -7.39
C LYS A 156 14.77 7.56 -6.25
N LEU A 157 14.28 6.64 -5.40
CA LEU A 157 15.03 6.04 -4.30
C LEU A 157 15.74 4.74 -4.71
N GLY A 158 15.80 4.44 -6.01
CA GLY A 158 16.47 3.23 -6.51
C GLY A 158 15.70 1.92 -6.28
N VAL A 159 14.44 2.00 -5.83
CA VAL A 159 13.61 0.82 -5.56
C VAL A 159 12.52 0.73 -6.63
N ARG A 160 12.37 -0.41 -7.28
CA ARG A 160 11.26 -0.63 -8.22
C ARG A 160 10.04 -1.09 -7.43
N THR A 161 8.98 -0.31 -7.19
CA THR A 161 7.68 -0.83 -6.66
C THR A 161 6.73 -1.22 -7.77
N GLY A 162 5.77 -2.09 -7.45
CA GLY A 162 4.64 -2.32 -8.34
C GLY A 162 3.48 -1.41 -8.00
N HIS A 163 2.37 -1.59 -8.70
CA HIS A 163 1.20 -0.72 -8.61
C HIS A 163 0.22 -1.19 -7.54
N ILE A 164 -0.60 -0.26 -7.05
CA ILE A 164 -1.75 -0.57 -6.21
C ILE A 164 -2.70 -1.48 -7.00
N LEU A 165 -3.17 -2.53 -6.33
CA LEU A 165 -4.14 -3.48 -6.85
C LEU A 165 -5.42 -3.38 -6.00
N PRO A 166 -6.47 -2.66 -6.44
CA PRO A 166 -7.71 -2.59 -5.70
C PRO A 166 -8.39 -3.95 -5.71
N ILE A 167 -8.66 -4.49 -4.53
CA ILE A 167 -9.35 -5.77 -4.36
C ILE A 167 -10.85 -5.45 -4.22
N PRO A 168 -11.70 -5.93 -5.15
CA PRO A 168 -13.14 -5.71 -5.08
C PRO A 168 -13.72 -6.34 -3.81
N ASP A 169 -14.77 -5.72 -3.26
CA ASP A 169 -15.43 -6.28 -2.09
C ASP A 169 -16.13 -7.62 -2.42
N PRO A 170 -15.72 -8.74 -1.78
CA PRO A 170 -16.38 -10.02 -2.00
C PRO A 170 -17.87 -9.99 -1.63
N SER A 171 -18.31 -9.14 -0.70
CA SER A 171 -19.72 -9.06 -0.30
C SER A 171 -20.61 -8.52 -1.42
N VAL A 172 -20.13 -7.53 -2.18
CA VAL A 172 -20.80 -7.01 -3.38
C VAL A 172 -20.87 -8.08 -4.49
N LEU A 173 -19.77 -8.81 -4.68
CA LEU A 173 -19.72 -9.88 -5.69
C LEU A 173 -20.66 -11.04 -5.33
N LEU A 174 -20.70 -11.43 -4.06
CA LEU A 174 -21.65 -12.44 -3.58
C LEU A 174 -23.08 -11.98 -3.80
N TRP A 175 -23.43 -10.74 -3.42
CA TRP A 175 -24.75 -10.17 -3.72
C TRP A 175 -25.10 -10.26 -5.22
N LEU A 176 -24.17 -9.83 -6.09
CA LEU A 176 -24.36 -9.84 -7.54
C LEU A 176 -24.58 -11.24 -8.12
N PHE A 177 -23.81 -12.25 -7.65
CA PHE A 177 -23.79 -13.58 -8.26
C PHE A 177 -24.64 -14.64 -7.55
N SER A 178 -24.92 -14.46 -6.25
CA SER A 178 -25.68 -15.43 -5.45
C SER A 178 -27.07 -14.95 -5.04
N GLY A 179 -27.43 -13.69 -5.32
CA GLY A 179 -28.74 -13.13 -4.98
C GLY A 179 -29.02 -13.06 -3.48
N LEU A 180 -27.96 -13.06 -2.65
CA LEU A 180 -28.08 -12.88 -1.20
C LEU A 180 -28.65 -11.50 -0.89
N SER A 181 -29.27 -11.33 0.28
CA SER A 181 -29.80 -10.02 0.69
C SER A 181 -28.67 -8.98 0.81
N THR A 182 -29.00 -7.71 0.54
CA THR A 182 -28.12 -6.56 0.80
C THR A 182 -27.73 -6.42 2.27
N SER A 183 -28.42 -7.11 3.19
CA SER A 183 -28.06 -7.20 4.61
C SER A 183 -26.66 -7.80 4.86
N PHE A 184 -26.09 -8.49 3.88
CA PHE A 184 -24.75 -9.07 3.94
C PHE A 184 -23.65 -8.16 3.38
N PHE A 185 -23.94 -6.88 3.07
CA PHE A 185 -22.90 -5.90 2.75
C PHE A 185 -22.08 -5.59 4.00
N ILE A 186 -20.93 -6.25 4.14
CA ILE A 186 -20.01 -6.05 5.27
C ILE A 186 -19.20 -4.77 5.08
N TRP A 187 -18.88 -4.43 3.83
CA TRP A 187 -18.05 -3.27 3.50
C TRP A 187 -18.80 -2.35 2.54
N PRO A 188 -18.97 -1.06 2.88
CA PRO A 188 -20.04 -0.34 2.24
C PRO A 188 -19.53 0.41 0.98
N PHE A 189 -18.21 0.50 0.79
CA PHE A 189 -17.57 1.26 -0.30
C PHE A 189 -17.30 0.48 -1.59
N GLY A 190 -17.31 -0.86 -1.58
CA GLY A 190 -17.09 -1.67 -2.78
C GLY A 190 -15.64 -2.06 -3.11
N ILE A 191 -14.63 -1.52 -2.40
CA ILE A 191 -13.24 -2.02 -2.43
C ILE A 191 -12.86 -2.49 -1.03
N PHE A 192 -12.47 -3.76 -0.89
CA PHE A 192 -12.11 -4.35 0.39
C PHE A 192 -10.69 -3.98 0.84
N PHE A 193 -9.72 -4.03 -0.08
CA PHE A 193 -8.31 -3.81 0.27
C PHE A 193 -7.52 -3.24 -0.91
N ILE A 194 -6.45 -2.49 -0.64
CA ILE A 194 -5.61 -1.84 -1.67
C ILE A 194 -4.12 -2.16 -1.50
N PRO A 195 -3.70 -3.44 -1.60
CA PRO A 195 -2.30 -3.81 -1.50
C PRO A 195 -1.48 -3.26 -2.67
N THR A 196 -0.19 -3.03 -2.41
CA THR A 196 0.82 -2.94 -3.46
C THR A 196 1.37 -4.34 -3.71
N LEU A 197 1.42 -4.76 -4.98
CA LEU A 197 2.09 -6.00 -5.37
C LEU A 197 3.34 -5.71 -6.21
N PRO A 198 4.49 -6.35 -5.94
CA PRO A 198 4.73 -7.27 -4.83
C PRO A 198 4.63 -6.58 -3.48
N ARG A 199 4.28 -7.36 -2.44
CA ARG A 199 4.15 -6.82 -1.10
C ARG A 199 5.49 -6.24 -0.64
N MET A 200 5.44 -5.10 0.03
CA MET A 200 6.64 -4.33 0.36
C MET A 200 7.47 -4.96 1.49
N ASP A 201 6.86 -5.80 2.32
CA ASP A 201 7.51 -6.63 3.35
C ASP A 201 8.33 -7.78 2.76
N ALA A 202 7.94 -8.27 1.59
CA ALA A 202 8.62 -9.34 0.88
C ALA A 202 9.85 -8.86 0.10
N ARG A 203 10.32 -7.62 0.33
CA ARG A 203 11.38 -7.02 -0.47
C ARG A 203 12.50 -6.38 0.34
N PRO A 204 13.75 -6.45 -0.17
CA PRO A 204 14.83 -5.61 0.33
C PRO A 204 14.52 -4.13 0.09
N TRP A 205 14.90 -3.33 1.08
CA TRP A 205 14.94 -1.87 0.97
C TRP A 205 16.37 -1.42 1.27
N PRO A 206 16.93 -0.50 0.47
CA PRO A 206 18.31 -0.03 0.65
C PRO A 206 18.50 0.69 1.98
N ASP A 207 17.48 1.43 2.42
CA ASP A 207 17.52 2.20 3.66
C ASP A 207 16.11 2.43 4.22
N ARG A 208 16.01 2.75 5.52
CA ARG A 208 14.71 2.98 6.19
C ARG A 208 13.94 4.16 5.61
N LYS A 209 14.63 5.21 5.12
CA LYS A 209 13.97 6.38 4.54
C LYS A 209 13.27 6.01 3.24
N SER A 210 13.89 5.16 2.41
CA SER A 210 13.29 4.71 1.17
C SER A 210 11.98 3.94 1.41
N LEU A 211 11.98 3.06 2.43
CA LEU A 211 10.81 2.31 2.87
C LEU A 211 9.72 3.25 3.41
N ALA A 212 10.09 4.19 4.28
CA ALA A 212 9.17 5.14 4.90
C ALA A 212 8.47 6.02 3.85
N TRP A 213 9.23 6.71 3.01
CA TRP A 213 8.68 7.61 1.99
C TRP A 213 7.81 6.90 0.97
N THR A 214 8.25 5.72 0.51
CA THR A 214 7.47 4.94 -0.45
C THR A 214 6.18 4.40 0.18
N SER A 215 6.21 4.02 1.45
CA SER A 215 5.03 3.51 2.15
C SER A 215 4.01 4.60 2.45
N VAL A 216 4.47 5.77 2.94
CA VAL A 216 3.61 6.88 3.36
C VAL A 216 3.01 7.66 2.19
N SER A 217 3.64 7.61 1.01
CA SER A 217 3.14 8.31 -0.18
C SER A 217 1.67 7.98 -0.52
N VAL A 218 1.27 6.72 -0.38
CA VAL A 218 -0.11 6.28 -0.65
C VAL A 218 -1.11 6.92 0.33
N PRO A 219 -1.02 6.70 1.65
CA PRO A 219 -1.98 7.28 2.59
C PRO A 219 -2.01 8.81 2.54
N ILE A 220 -0.89 9.50 2.28
CA ILE A 220 -0.91 10.96 2.09
C ILE A 220 -1.79 11.35 0.91
N VAL A 221 -1.62 10.71 -0.25
CA VAL A 221 -2.44 11.02 -1.44
C VAL A 221 -3.92 10.75 -1.18
N LEU A 222 -4.25 9.65 -0.48
CA LEU A 222 -5.62 9.33 -0.10
C LEU A 222 -6.22 10.38 0.84
N LEU A 223 -5.51 10.75 1.91
CA LEU A 223 -5.97 11.73 2.88
C LEU A 223 -6.17 13.10 2.25
N VAL A 224 -5.17 13.60 1.50
CA VAL A 224 -5.25 14.91 0.83
C VAL A 224 -6.41 14.93 -0.16
N SER A 225 -6.55 13.90 -1.01
CA SER A 225 -7.66 13.83 -1.97
C SER A 225 -9.01 13.70 -1.26
N GLY A 226 -9.07 12.95 -0.16
CA GLY A 226 -10.26 12.82 0.67
C GLY A 226 -10.71 14.17 1.23
N PHE A 227 -9.80 15.00 1.76
CA PHE A 227 -10.13 16.35 2.21
C PHE A 227 -10.57 17.28 1.06
N VAL A 228 -9.97 17.14 -0.13
CA VAL A 228 -10.40 17.87 -1.33
C VAL A 228 -11.85 17.50 -1.69
N PHE A 229 -12.19 16.21 -1.75
CA PHE A 229 -13.55 15.78 -2.06
C PHE A 229 -14.56 16.12 -0.95
N TRP A 230 -14.14 16.11 0.32
CA TRP A 230 -14.97 16.65 1.42
C TRP A 230 -15.34 18.11 1.16
N THR A 231 -14.34 18.94 0.83
CA THR A 231 -14.55 20.36 0.56
C THR A 231 -15.43 20.58 -0.67
N LEU A 232 -15.16 19.87 -1.77
CA LEU A 232 -15.98 19.94 -2.98
C LEU A 232 -17.42 19.49 -2.73
N GLY A 233 -17.62 18.43 -1.94
CA GLY A 233 -18.95 17.97 -1.55
C GLY A 233 -19.71 19.02 -0.77
N LEU A 234 -19.07 19.75 0.16
CA LEU A 234 -19.70 20.82 0.93
C LEU A 234 -20.11 22.00 0.04
N ILE A 235 -19.27 22.38 -0.94
CA ILE A 235 -19.54 23.49 -1.86
C ILE A 235 -20.70 23.15 -2.81
N LEU A 236 -20.80 21.88 -3.23
CA LEU A 236 -21.78 21.42 -4.22
C LEU A 236 -23.06 20.87 -3.59
N ALA A 237 -23.10 20.70 -2.27
CA ALA A 237 -24.29 20.24 -1.57
C ALA A 237 -25.38 21.33 -1.60
N PRO A 238 -26.63 20.99 -1.96
CA PRO A 238 -27.73 21.92 -2.05
C PRO A 238 -28.30 22.28 -0.69
N ASP A 239 -28.99 23.42 -0.66
CA ASP A 239 -29.77 23.91 0.48
C ASP A 239 -31.10 23.13 0.60
N ALA A 240 -31.02 21.85 0.96
CA ALA A 240 -32.13 20.91 1.23
C ALA A 240 -33.12 20.61 0.07
N TYR A 241 -33.51 19.34 -0.08
CA TYR A 241 -34.59 18.91 -0.99
C TYR A 241 -35.51 17.89 -0.31
N LEU A 242 -36.45 17.26 -1.02
CA LEU A 242 -37.27 16.19 -0.42
C LEU A 242 -36.57 14.85 -0.62
N LEU A 243 -36.28 14.14 0.48
CA LEU A 243 -35.77 12.77 0.41
C LEU A 243 -36.90 11.78 0.15
N THR A 244 -36.58 10.71 -0.57
CA THR A 244 -37.47 9.57 -0.80
C THR A 244 -37.44 8.56 0.34
N GLY A 245 -36.45 8.66 1.25
CA GLY A 245 -36.30 7.81 2.43
C GLY A 245 -35.18 8.31 3.35
N GLU A 246 -34.82 7.54 4.38
CA GLU A 246 -33.69 7.90 5.24
C GLU A 246 -32.37 7.78 4.45
N PRO A 247 -31.57 8.85 4.36
CA PRO A 247 -30.32 8.86 3.59
C PRO A 247 -29.20 8.29 4.45
N TYR A 248 -28.18 7.72 3.81
CA TYR A 248 -26.96 7.40 4.53
C TYR A 248 -26.20 8.69 4.88
N ARG A 249 -26.02 8.97 6.17
CA ARG A 249 -25.32 10.17 6.65
C ARG A 249 -23.83 9.91 6.81
N ALA A 250 -23.02 10.72 6.15
CA ALA A 250 -21.57 10.75 6.37
C ALA A 250 -21.26 11.70 7.53
N ASN A 251 -20.58 11.21 8.56
CA ASN A 251 -20.07 12.08 9.61
C ASN A 251 -18.82 12.83 9.10
N PRO A 252 -18.74 14.16 9.27
CA PRO A 252 -17.58 14.92 8.86
C PRO A 252 -16.35 14.51 9.70
N PRO A 253 -15.14 14.48 9.12
CA PRO A 253 -13.93 14.25 9.88
C PRO A 253 -13.65 15.47 10.78
N PHE A 254 -12.99 15.25 11.92
CA PHE A 254 -12.67 16.28 12.91
C PHE A 254 -12.12 17.58 12.33
N LEU A 255 -11.23 17.51 11.32
CA LEU A 255 -10.66 18.72 10.71
C LEU A 255 -11.72 19.57 10.01
N ILE A 256 -12.71 18.94 9.37
CA ILE A 256 -13.82 19.66 8.71
C ILE A 256 -14.74 20.29 9.77
N GLU A 257 -15.00 19.61 10.89
CA GLU A 257 -15.74 20.19 12.03
C GLU A 257 -14.99 21.36 12.70
N LEU A 258 -13.66 21.27 12.80
CA LEU A 258 -12.83 22.35 13.33
C LEU A 258 -12.91 23.58 12.41
N LEU A 259 -12.80 23.37 11.09
CA LEU A 259 -12.93 24.44 10.11
C LEU A 259 -14.33 25.04 10.12
N SER A 260 -15.37 24.22 10.25
CA SER A 260 -16.76 24.70 10.34
C SER A 260 -16.96 25.63 11.53
N THR A 261 -16.37 25.26 12.68
CA THR A 261 -16.39 26.06 13.90
C THR A 261 -15.57 27.34 13.75
N ALA A 262 -14.40 27.27 13.09
CA ALA A 262 -13.53 28.42 12.88
C ALA A 262 -14.12 29.47 11.94
N PHE A 263 -14.93 29.05 10.96
CA PHE A 263 -15.58 29.92 9.97
C PHE A 263 -17.08 30.15 10.23
N ASP A 264 -17.58 29.78 11.41
CA ASP A 264 -18.98 29.94 11.85
C ASP A 264 -20.00 29.48 10.78
N THR A 265 -19.72 28.34 10.15
CA THR A 265 -20.55 27.78 9.08
C THR A 265 -21.17 26.47 9.56
N SER A 266 -22.50 26.39 9.60
CA SER A 266 -23.21 25.18 10.04
C SER A 266 -23.38 24.19 8.88
N PHE A 267 -22.40 23.30 8.67
CA PHE A 267 -22.48 22.27 7.61
C PHE A 267 -23.47 21.12 7.91
N GLN A 268 -24.09 21.10 9.08
CA GLN A 268 -24.95 20.00 9.53
C GLN A 268 -26.15 19.75 8.60
N THR A 269 -26.79 20.81 8.11
CA THR A 269 -27.91 20.68 7.17
C THR A 269 -27.47 20.12 5.83
N THR A 270 -26.29 20.49 5.32
CA THR A 270 -25.71 20.01 4.06
C THR A 270 -25.22 18.55 4.10
N LEU A 271 -24.85 18.03 5.27
CA LEU A 271 -24.34 16.66 5.44
C LEU A 271 -25.43 15.59 5.39
N ASP A 272 -26.67 15.97 5.71
CA ASP A 272 -27.84 15.11 5.58
C ASP A 272 -28.16 14.80 4.11
N TRP A 273 -27.72 15.66 3.19
CA TRP A 273 -27.88 15.53 1.74
C TRP A 273 -26.59 14.99 1.15
N GLY A 274 -26.41 13.67 1.25
CA GLY A 274 -25.19 12.95 0.95
C GLY A 274 -24.67 13.07 -0.49
N HIS A 275 -24.10 14.23 -0.85
CA HIS A 275 -23.43 14.45 -2.13
C HIS A 275 -22.40 13.34 -2.36
N PRO A 276 -22.30 12.75 -3.57
CA PRO A 276 -21.51 11.54 -3.79
C PRO A 276 -20.00 11.71 -3.51
N PHE A 277 -19.50 12.95 -3.55
CA PHE A 277 -18.14 13.25 -3.09
C PHE A 277 -17.92 12.99 -1.59
N PHE A 278 -18.92 13.11 -0.72
CA PHE A 278 -18.76 12.75 0.70
C PHE A 278 -18.48 11.26 0.89
N PHE A 279 -19.08 10.42 0.05
CA PHE A 279 -18.82 8.98 0.03
C PHE A 279 -17.40 8.67 -0.43
N ALA A 280 -16.94 9.30 -1.52
CA ALA A 280 -15.57 9.16 -1.99
C ALA A 280 -14.57 9.67 -0.95
N ALA A 281 -14.86 10.82 -0.35
CA ALA A 281 -14.05 11.43 0.69
C ALA A 281 -13.97 10.56 1.95
N GLY A 282 -15.10 10.01 2.40
CA GLY A 282 -15.19 9.07 3.52
C GLY A 282 -14.33 7.82 3.27
N PHE A 283 -14.43 7.21 2.08
CA PHE A 283 -13.59 6.07 1.72
C PHE A 283 -12.10 6.41 1.77
N LEU A 284 -11.70 7.46 1.06
CA LEU A 284 -10.29 7.84 0.91
C LEU A 284 -9.67 8.24 2.24
N THR A 285 -10.40 8.99 3.06
CA THR A 285 -9.93 9.37 4.40
C THR A 285 -9.85 8.17 5.34
N LEU A 286 -10.88 7.31 5.38
CA LEU A 286 -10.88 6.11 6.20
C LEU A 286 -9.71 5.20 5.86
N VAL A 287 -9.54 4.85 4.59
CA VAL A 287 -8.47 3.95 4.14
C VAL A 287 -7.10 4.60 4.35
N GLY A 288 -6.98 5.91 4.10
CA GLY A 288 -5.75 6.66 4.38
C GLY A 288 -5.33 6.56 5.86
N TRP A 289 -6.26 6.74 6.79
CA TRP A 289 -6.00 6.57 8.23
C TRP A 289 -5.72 5.12 8.61
N LEU A 290 -6.47 4.16 8.08
CA LEU A 290 -6.27 2.73 8.33
C LEU A 290 -4.85 2.30 7.96
N LEU A 291 -4.35 2.75 6.81
CA LEU A 291 -2.99 2.48 6.37
C LEU A 291 -1.91 3.16 7.24
N MET A 292 -2.24 4.23 7.95
CA MET A 292 -1.33 4.91 8.87
C MET A 292 -1.31 4.27 10.27
N LEU A 293 -2.16 3.29 10.55
CA LEU A 293 -2.09 2.57 11.82
C LEU A 293 -0.76 1.81 11.96
N PRO A 294 -0.24 1.68 13.20
CA PRO A 294 1.01 0.98 13.49
C PRO A 294 0.84 -0.55 13.46
N ILE A 295 0.18 -1.06 12.42
CA ILE A 295 -0.05 -2.49 12.19
C ILE A 295 1.11 -3.04 11.36
N PRO A 296 1.65 -4.21 11.70
CA PRO A 296 2.67 -4.88 10.88
C PRO A 296 2.22 -4.95 9.42
N THR A 297 3.15 -4.74 8.49
CA THR A 297 2.93 -4.67 7.04
C THR A 297 2.22 -3.40 6.53
N PHE A 298 1.57 -2.58 7.35
CA PHE A 298 0.98 -1.32 6.89
C PHE A 298 2.02 -0.21 6.80
N PRO A 299 1.77 0.85 6.01
CA PRO A 299 2.63 2.02 5.98
C PRO A 299 2.97 2.58 7.37
N GLY A 300 1.99 2.72 8.26
CA GLY A 300 2.21 3.20 9.62
C GLY A 300 3.14 2.29 10.44
N GLY A 301 2.97 0.97 10.36
CA GLY A 301 3.86 0.03 11.05
C GLY A 301 5.31 0.11 10.57
N ARG A 302 5.54 0.42 9.29
CA ARG A 302 6.89 0.55 8.71
C ARG A 302 7.61 1.83 9.10
N LEU A 303 6.89 2.82 9.65
CA LEU A 303 7.50 4.02 10.21
C LEU A 303 8.14 3.77 11.59
N LEU A 304 7.76 2.70 12.26
CA LEU A 304 8.26 2.34 13.59
C LEU A 304 9.48 1.42 13.55
N VAL A 305 9.88 0.94 12.36
CA VAL A 305 11.00 0.02 12.12
C VAL A 305 12.20 0.78 11.58
#